data_AF-A0A2U3XWC9-F1
#
_entry.id   AF-A0A2U3XWC9-F1
#
_cell.length_a   1.000
_cell.length_b   1.000
_cell.length_c   1.000
_cell.angle_alpha   90.00
_cell.angle_beta   90.00
_cell.angle_gamma   90.00
#
_symmetry.space_group_name_H-M   'P 1'
#
loop_
_entity.id
_entity.type
_entity.pdbx_description
1 polymer ?
#
loop_
_entity_poly.entity_id
_entity_poly.type
_entity_poly.pdbx_seq_one_letter_code
_entity_poly.pdbx_strand_id
1 'polypeptide(L)'
;MGNNNLMKKSLIFPFLIRGGKPMPLYTFVLAFVFCIYNGYLQSRYLSQYAVYADDWVTDPRFLVGFCLWLIGMLINIHSDHILRNLRKPGETGYKIPRGGFFEYVTAANYFGEVVEWCGYSLASWSLQGGAFALFTFCILCTRAQQHHQWYLEKFEDYPKFRKIIIPFLF
;
A
#
# COMPACT_ATOMS: atom_id res chain seq x y z
N MET A 1 17.55 4.98 21.95
CA MET A 1 16.09 5.18 21.82
C MET A 1 15.66 4.70 20.44
N GLY A 2 15.54 3.38 20.28
CA GLY A 2 15.15 2.73 19.03
C GLY A 2 14.06 1.71 19.30
N ASN A 3 13.23 1.45 18.29
CA ASN A 3 12.17 0.43 18.22
C ASN A 3 10.76 0.80 18.72
N ASN A 4 10.16 1.87 18.20
CA ASN A 4 8.72 2.10 18.37
C ASN A 4 7.91 2.32 17.07
N ASN A 5 8.53 2.21 15.89
CA ASN A 5 7.80 2.48 14.63
C ASN A 5 6.99 1.27 14.12
N LEU A 6 7.41 0.03 14.39
CA LEU A 6 6.65 -1.16 13.96
C LEU A 6 5.37 -1.39 14.78
N MET A 7 5.42 -1.23 16.11
CA MET A 7 4.24 -1.46 16.96
C MET A 7 3.08 -0.48 16.70
N LYS A 8 3.39 0.76 16.28
CA LYS A 8 2.35 1.75 15.94
C LYS A 8 1.56 1.37 14.67
N LYS A 9 2.19 0.74 13.67
CA LYS A 9 1.49 0.31 12.44
C LYS A 9 0.53 -0.86 12.72
N SER A 10 0.92 -1.85 13.51
CA SER A 10 0.11 -3.05 13.73
C SER A 10 -0.96 -2.91 14.81
N LEU A 11 -0.69 -2.19 15.91
CA LEU A 11 -1.61 -2.15 17.07
C LEU A 11 -2.46 -0.88 17.13
N ILE A 12 -2.01 0.23 16.56
CA ILE A 12 -2.67 1.54 16.74
C ILE A 12 -3.47 1.94 15.50
N PHE A 13 -3.04 1.52 14.30
CA PHE A 13 -3.73 1.84 13.06
C PHE A 13 -5.20 1.38 13.02
N PRO A 14 -5.58 0.16 13.48
CA PRO A 14 -6.98 -0.27 13.48
C PRO A 14 -7.89 0.57 14.38
N PHE A 15 -7.38 1.01 15.54
CA PHE A 15 -8.14 1.83 16.51
C PHE A 15 -8.23 3.32 16.12
N LEU A 16 -7.43 3.78 15.15
CA LEU A 16 -7.50 5.15 14.62
C LEU A 16 -8.29 5.28 13.32
N ILE A 17 -8.90 4.19 12.83
CA ILE A 17 -9.81 4.25 11.68
C ILE A 17 -11.11 4.93 12.14
N ARG A 18 -11.31 6.18 11.69
CA ARG A 18 -12.48 6.99 12.01
C ARG A 18 -13.54 6.90 10.90
N GLY A 19 -14.60 6.15 11.18
CA GLY A 19 -15.81 6.07 10.36
C GLY A 19 -15.69 5.13 9.15
N GLY A 20 -16.43 4.04 9.20
CA GLY A 20 -16.60 3.09 8.10
C GLY A 20 -17.83 2.22 8.33
N LYS A 21 -18.42 1.66 7.27
CA LYS A 21 -19.43 0.61 7.42
C LYS A 21 -18.78 -0.58 8.16
N PRO A 22 -19.53 -1.30 9.02
CA PRO A 22 -18.99 -2.48 9.70
C PRO A 22 -18.39 -3.42 8.67
N MET A 23 -17.12 -3.78 8.86
CA MET A 23 -16.43 -4.69 7.96
C MET A 23 -17.07 -6.07 8.09
N PRO A 24 -17.52 -6.70 7.00
CA PRO A 24 -18.07 -8.05 7.07
C PRO A 24 -17.05 -9.02 7.67
N LEU A 25 -17.47 -9.83 8.64
CA LEU A 25 -16.59 -10.77 9.35
C LEU A 25 -15.88 -11.73 8.38
N TYR A 26 -16.57 -12.16 7.33
CA TYR A 26 -15.99 -13.05 6.31
C TYR A 26 -14.78 -12.41 5.61
N THR A 27 -14.85 -11.10 5.29
CA THR A 27 -13.76 -10.37 4.63
C THR A 27 -12.55 -10.29 5.54
N PHE A 28 -12.78 -10.08 6.84
CA PHE A 28 -11.72 -10.05 7.84
C PHE A 28 -11.03 -11.41 7.97
N VAL A 29 -11.80 -12.49 8.12
CA VAL A 29 -11.24 -13.85 8.25
C VAL A 29 -10.46 -14.25 7.00
N LEU A 30 -10.98 -13.95 5.81
CA LEU A 30 -10.30 -14.24 4.55
C LEU A 30 -8.97 -13.47 4.44
N ALA A 31 -8.96 -12.18 4.77
CA ALA A 31 -7.74 -11.37 4.79
C ALA A 31 -6.73 -11.90 5.81
N PHE A 32 -7.19 -12.32 7.00
CA PHE A 32 -6.33 -12.88 8.03
C PHE A 32 -5.65 -14.18 7.57
N VAL A 33 -6.42 -15.11 7.00
CA VAL A 33 -5.87 -16.36 6.45
C VAL A 33 -4.90 -16.09 5.30
N PHE A 34 -5.26 -15.17 4.40
CA PHE A 34 -4.40 -14.77 3.29
C PHE A 34 -3.06 -14.18 3.76
N CYS A 35 -3.07 -13.31 4.78
CA CYS A 35 -1.88 -12.71 5.35
C CYS A 35 -0.98 -13.75 6.05
N ILE A 36 -1.57 -14.68 6.81
CA ILE A 36 -0.80 -15.77 7.44
C ILE A 36 -0.15 -16.63 6.37
N TYR A 37 -0.91 -17.04 5.36
CA TYR A 37 -0.42 -17.92 4.32
C TYR A 37 0.67 -17.25 3.48
N ASN A 38 0.47 -16.00 3.04
CA ASN A 38 1.50 -15.26 2.31
C ASN A 38 2.74 -15.01 3.17
N GLY A 39 2.55 -14.58 4.43
CA GLY A 39 3.65 -14.37 5.35
C GLY A 39 4.48 -15.65 5.56
N TYR A 40 3.80 -16.79 5.72
CA TYR A 40 4.45 -18.10 5.80
C TYR A 40 5.20 -18.46 4.52
N LEU A 41 4.58 -18.32 3.34
CA LEU A 41 5.21 -18.63 2.06
C LEU A 41 6.47 -17.80 1.83
N GLN A 42 6.39 -16.48 2.03
CA GLN A 42 7.54 -15.59 1.84
C GLN A 42 8.66 -15.89 2.84
N SER A 43 8.31 -16.07 4.12
CA SER A 43 9.29 -16.36 5.17
C SER A 43 9.96 -17.72 4.98
N ARG A 44 9.18 -18.74 4.60
CA ARG A 44 9.69 -20.09 4.33
C ARG A 44 10.60 -20.09 3.11
N TYR A 45 10.26 -19.35 2.06
CA TYR A 45 11.11 -19.20 0.88
C TYR A 45 12.43 -18.51 1.25
N LEU A 46 12.38 -17.33 1.86
CA LEU A 46 13.55 -16.54 2.23
C LEU A 46 14.51 -17.28 3.19
N SER A 47 13.98 -18.02 4.15
CA SER A 47 14.81 -18.68 5.17
C SER A 47 15.49 -19.96 4.66
N GLN A 48 14.86 -20.69 3.74
CA GLN A 48 15.19 -22.10 3.51
C GLN A 48 15.38 -22.48 2.04
N TYR A 49 14.91 -21.64 1.11
CA TYR A 49 15.03 -21.90 -0.33
C TYR A 49 15.76 -20.80 -1.08
N ALA A 50 15.81 -19.57 -0.54
CA ALA A 50 16.52 -18.48 -1.16
C ALA A 50 18.03 -18.69 -1.03
N VAL A 51 18.67 -18.92 -2.16
CA VAL A 51 20.13 -18.99 -2.27
C VAL A 51 20.60 -17.65 -2.82
N TYR A 52 21.15 -16.82 -1.94
CA TYR A 52 21.75 -15.53 -2.28
C TYR A 52 23.27 -15.66 -2.35
N ALA A 53 23.90 -14.87 -3.21
CA ALA A 53 25.35 -14.72 -3.22
C ALA A 53 25.80 -13.96 -1.95
N ASP A 54 27.05 -14.17 -1.51
CA ASP A 54 27.59 -13.53 -0.30
C ASP A 54 27.59 -11.99 -0.39
N ASP A 55 27.65 -11.45 -1.61
CA ASP A 55 27.63 -10.03 -1.94
C ASP A 55 26.23 -9.49 -2.29
N TRP A 56 25.16 -10.27 -2.07
CA TRP A 56 23.79 -9.90 -2.44
C TRP A 56 23.33 -8.55 -1.85
N VAL A 57 23.77 -8.21 -0.64
CA VAL A 57 23.43 -6.93 0.01
C VAL A 57 24.02 -5.73 -0.74
N THR A 58 25.13 -5.93 -1.47
CA THR A 58 25.75 -4.92 -2.33
C THR A 58 25.31 -5.01 -3.78
N ASP A 59 24.52 -6.03 -4.14
CA ASP A 59 24.02 -6.21 -5.50
C ASP A 59 23.09 -5.04 -5.88
N PRO A 60 23.23 -4.47 -7.08
CA PRO A 60 22.37 -3.39 -7.55
C PRO A 60 20.87 -3.72 -7.47
N ARG A 61 20.46 -4.98 -7.66
CA ARG A 61 19.06 -5.41 -7.56
C ARG A 61 18.54 -5.25 -6.13
N PHE A 62 19.33 -5.67 -5.14
CA PHE A 62 18.96 -5.53 -3.74
C PHE A 62 18.90 -4.05 -3.34
N LEU A 63 19.91 -3.25 -3.71
CA LEU A 63 19.95 -1.82 -3.39
C LEU A 63 18.79 -1.06 -4.03
N VAL A 64 18.54 -1.26 -5.32
CA VAL A 64 17.40 -0.64 -6.02
C VAL A 64 16.08 -1.11 -5.45
N GLY A 65 15.93 -2.41 -5.18
CA GLY A 65 14.73 -2.98 -4.57
C GLY A 65 14.46 -2.39 -3.18
N PHE A 66 15.49 -2.27 -2.35
CA PHE A 66 15.38 -1.66 -1.02
C PHE A 66 15.02 -0.18 -1.10
N CYS A 67 15.65 0.59 -2.01
CA CYS A 67 15.29 1.99 -2.24
C CYS A 67 13.84 2.15 -2.69
N LEU A 68 13.37 1.32 -3.63
CA LEU A 68 11.98 1.33 -4.09
C LEU A 68 11.02 0.98 -2.94
N TRP A 69 11.33 -0.06 -2.17
CA TRP A 69 10.54 -0.44 -1.01
C TRP A 69 10.41 0.72 -0.01
N LEU A 70 11.53 1.40 0.30
CA LEU A 70 11.55 2.54 1.20
C LEU A 70 10.72 3.72 0.67
N ILE A 71 10.85 4.05 -0.62
CA ILE A 71 10.07 5.10 -1.28
C ILE A 71 8.57 4.78 -1.23
N GLY A 72 8.18 3.56 -1.60
CA GLY A 72 6.79 3.10 -1.57
C GLY A 72 6.20 3.21 -0.16
N MET A 73 6.94 2.76 0.84
CA MET A 73 6.52 2.85 2.24
C MET A 73 6.35 4.31 2.70
N LEU A 74 7.26 5.21 2.32
CA LEU A 74 7.14 6.64 2.65
C LEU A 74 5.92 7.28 2.01
N ILE A 75 5.65 6.98 0.73
CA ILE A 75 4.46 7.46 0.02
C ILE A 75 3.18 6.93 0.67
N ASN A 76 3.16 5.64 1.03
CA ASN A 76 2.01 5.02 1.69
C ASN A 76 1.73 5.68 3.06
N ILE A 77 2.75 5.82 3.91
CA ILE A 77 2.61 6.45 5.24
C ILE A 77 2.15 7.90 5.11
N HIS A 78 2.73 8.67 4.17
CA HIS A 78 2.34 10.05 3.92
C HIS A 78 0.89 10.16 3.44
N SER A 79 0.49 9.29 2.52
CA SER A 79 -0.87 9.28 1.98
C SER A 79 -1.90 8.91 3.06
N ASP A 80 -1.61 7.89 3.87
CA ASP A 80 -2.45 7.51 5.00
C ASP A 80 -2.56 8.61 6.04
N HIS A 81 -1.48 9.35 6.28
CA HIS A 81 -1.51 10.51 7.17
C HIS A 81 -2.49 11.58 6.66
N ILE A 82 -2.47 11.89 5.36
CA ILE A 82 -3.45 12.81 4.74
C ILE A 82 -4.87 12.26 4.88
N LEU A 83 -5.09 10.99 4.53
CA LEU A 83 -6.42 10.36 4.60
C LEU A 83 -7.00 10.36 6.01
N ARG A 84 -6.17 10.13 7.02
CA ARG A 84 -6.59 10.13 8.43
C ARG A 84 -6.93 11.53 8.94
N ASN A 85 -6.24 12.54 8.44
CA ASN A 85 -6.47 13.94 8.80
C ASN A 85 -7.57 14.63 7.98
N LEU A 86 -8.13 13.96 6.96
CA LEU A 86 -9.27 14.49 6.20
C LEU A 86 -10.51 14.69 7.06
N ARG A 87 -10.72 13.84 8.08
CA ARG A 87 -11.88 13.91 8.98
C ARG A 87 -11.48 14.44 10.34
N LYS A 88 -12.04 15.58 10.74
CA LYS A 88 -11.99 16.03 12.14
C LYS A 88 -12.93 15.15 12.98
N PRO A 89 -12.65 14.97 14.30
CA PRO A 89 -13.57 14.26 15.19
C PRO A 89 -14.98 14.86 15.10
N GLY A 90 -15.98 14.05 14.73
CA GLY A 90 -17.38 14.47 14.57
C GLY A 90 -17.84 14.75 13.13
N GLU A 91 -16.95 14.81 12.15
CA GLU A 91 -17.34 14.99 10.74
C GLU A 91 -17.64 13.63 10.06
N THR A 92 -18.79 13.56 9.39
CA THR A 92 -19.25 12.36 8.64
C THR A 92 -19.14 12.50 7.12
N GLY A 93 -18.84 13.72 6.63
CA GLY A 93 -18.70 14.01 5.20
C GLY A 93 -17.43 13.41 4.59
N TYR A 94 -17.54 12.91 3.35
CA TYR A 94 -16.37 12.62 2.53
C TYR A 94 -15.77 13.92 2.00
N LYS A 95 -14.44 13.98 1.89
CA LYS A 95 -13.70 15.14 1.37
C LYS A 95 -12.69 14.66 0.32
N ILE A 96 -12.37 15.54 -0.62
CA ILE A 96 -11.36 15.26 -1.63
C ILE A 96 -9.97 15.35 -0.97
N PRO A 97 -9.13 14.29 -0.99
CA PRO A 97 -7.76 14.37 -0.50
C PRO A 97 -6.94 15.36 -1.35
N ARG A 98 -6.20 16.24 -0.66
CA ARG A 98 -5.26 17.21 -1.25
C ARG A 98 -3.88 17.07 -0.58
N GLY A 99 -2.83 17.40 -1.32
CA GLY A 99 -1.44 17.33 -0.86
C GLY A 99 -0.68 16.06 -1.30
N GLY A 100 0.63 16.21 -1.46
CA GLY A 100 1.52 15.12 -1.86
C GLY A 100 1.11 14.49 -3.20
N PHE A 101 1.17 13.15 -3.26
CA PHE A 101 0.81 12.40 -4.47
C PHE A 101 -0.69 12.46 -4.80
N PHE A 102 -1.56 12.87 -3.87
CA PHE A 102 -2.99 13.03 -4.17
C PHE A 102 -3.27 14.14 -5.18
N GLU A 103 -2.33 15.06 -5.41
CA GLU A 103 -2.47 16.04 -6.48
C GLU A 103 -2.39 15.39 -7.86
N TYR A 104 -1.70 14.27 -8.01
CA TYR A 104 -1.50 13.59 -9.29
C TYR A 104 -2.42 12.38 -9.47
N VAL A 105 -2.67 11.62 -8.40
CA VAL A 105 -3.43 10.37 -8.44
C VAL A 105 -4.53 10.33 -7.38
N THR A 106 -5.63 9.63 -7.67
CA THR A 106 -6.73 9.44 -6.73
C THR A 106 -6.35 8.57 -5.55
N ALA A 107 -5.62 7.48 -5.82
CA ALA A 107 -5.28 6.48 -4.82
C ALA A 107 -3.77 6.46 -4.53
N ALA A 108 -3.25 7.57 -4.00
CA ALA A 108 -1.82 7.74 -3.71
C ALA A 108 -1.27 6.68 -2.73
N ASN A 109 -2.08 6.23 -1.77
CA ASN A 109 -1.72 5.16 -0.84
C ASN A 109 -1.53 3.81 -1.55
N TYR A 110 -2.40 3.48 -2.52
CA TYR A 110 -2.28 2.26 -3.31
C TYR A 110 -1.08 2.31 -4.26
N PHE A 111 -0.78 3.48 -4.83
CA PHE A 111 0.45 3.68 -5.59
C PHE A 111 1.69 3.37 -4.73
N GLY A 112 1.73 3.90 -3.50
CA GLY A 112 2.79 3.59 -2.54
C GLY A 112 2.92 2.09 -2.25
N GLU A 113 1.81 1.38 -2.04
CA GLU A 113 1.81 -0.08 -1.84
C GLU A 113 2.34 -0.84 -3.05
N VAL A 114 1.94 -0.46 -4.26
CA VAL A 114 2.45 -1.10 -5.48
C VAL A 114 3.97 -0.94 -5.58
N VAL A 115 4.48 0.28 -5.38
CA VAL A 115 5.93 0.57 -5.41
C VAL A 115 6.65 -0.20 -4.30
N GLU A 116 6.06 -0.30 -3.11
CA GLU A 116 6.60 -1.03 -1.98
C GLU A 116 6.78 -2.52 -2.31
N TRP A 117 5.75 -3.17 -2.86
CA TRP A 117 5.79 -4.58 -3.21
C TRP A 117 6.65 -4.89 -4.44
N CYS A 118 6.71 -3.99 -5.42
CA CYS A 118 7.67 -4.08 -6.53
C CYS A 118 9.11 -4.03 -6.02
N GLY A 119 9.42 -3.11 -5.10
CA GLY A 119 10.73 -3.03 -4.46
C GLY A 119 11.07 -4.29 -3.67
N TYR A 120 10.12 -4.80 -2.88
CA TYR A 120 10.27 -6.05 -2.15
C TYR A 120 10.54 -7.23 -3.09
N SER A 121 9.77 -7.38 -4.17
CA SER A 121 9.99 -8.44 -5.16
C SER A 121 11.37 -8.37 -5.82
N LEU A 122 11.88 -7.16 -6.05
CA LEU A 122 13.20 -6.97 -6.65
C LEU A 122 14.32 -7.30 -5.66
N ALA A 123 14.16 -6.90 -4.39
CA ALA A 123 15.12 -7.18 -3.33
C ALA A 123 15.14 -8.66 -2.92
N SER A 124 13.97 -9.32 -2.88
CA SER A 124 13.87 -10.74 -2.57
C SER A 124 14.27 -11.62 -3.76
N TRP A 125 14.19 -11.09 -4.98
CA TRP A 125 14.39 -11.80 -6.25
C TRP A 125 13.69 -13.17 -6.27
N SER A 126 12.47 -13.22 -5.71
CA SER A 126 11.70 -14.44 -5.49
C SER A 126 10.47 -14.47 -6.38
N LEU A 127 10.14 -15.66 -6.91
CA LEU A 127 8.92 -15.86 -7.69
C LEU A 127 7.67 -15.55 -6.86
N GLN A 128 7.69 -15.89 -5.56
CA GLN A 128 6.63 -15.62 -4.61
C GLN A 128 6.47 -14.11 -4.35
N GLY A 129 7.59 -13.36 -4.28
CA GLY A 129 7.60 -11.90 -4.19
C GLY A 129 6.95 -11.27 -5.43
N GLY A 130 7.35 -11.72 -6.61
CA GLY A 130 6.80 -11.23 -7.88
C GLY A 130 5.31 -11.55 -8.06
N ALA A 131 4.91 -12.79 -7.76
CA ALA A 131 3.51 -13.19 -7.82
C ALA A 131 2.65 -12.35 -6.86
N PHE A 132 3.14 -12.10 -5.65
CA PHE A 132 2.43 -11.28 -4.67
C PHE A 132 2.32 -9.81 -5.10
N ALA A 133 3.39 -9.24 -5.65
CA ALA A 133 3.37 -7.87 -6.18
C ALA A 133 2.37 -7.72 -7.33
N LEU A 134 2.35 -8.66 -8.29
CA LEU A 134 1.41 -8.67 -9.41
C LEU A 134 -0.04 -8.82 -8.93
N PHE A 135 -0.29 -9.77 -8.03
CA PHE A 135 -1.63 -9.98 -7.46
C PHE A 135 -2.14 -8.73 -6.74
N THR A 136 -1.29 -8.13 -5.91
CA THR A 136 -1.59 -6.89 -5.19
C THR A 136 -1.86 -5.74 -6.15
N PHE A 137 -1.05 -5.58 -7.21
CA PHE A 137 -1.28 -4.59 -8.25
C PHE A 137 -2.65 -4.74 -8.91
N CYS A 138 -3.06 -5.94 -9.30
CA CYS A 138 -4.37 -6.17 -9.93
C CYS A 138 -5.55 -5.80 -9.00
N ILE A 139 -5.47 -6.20 -7.73
CA ILE A 139 -6.52 -5.89 -6.75
C ILE A 139 -6.58 -4.39 -6.45
N LEU A 140 -5.43 -3.76 -6.24
CA LEU A 140 -5.37 -2.33 -5.92
C LEU A 140 -5.78 -1.48 -7.12
N CYS A 141 -5.43 -1.89 -8.34
CA CYS A 141 -5.80 -1.20 -9.57
C CYS A 141 -7.33 -1.19 -9.75
N THR A 142 -7.98 -2.35 -9.66
CA THR A 142 -9.45 -2.43 -9.79
C THR A 142 -10.17 -1.63 -8.71
N ARG A 143 -9.65 -1.67 -7.47
CA ARG A 143 -10.18 -0.86 -6.37
C ARG A 143 -9.95 0.64 -6.58
N ALA A 144 -8.78 1.05 -7.08
CA ALA A 144 -8.46 2.44 -7.40
C ALA A 144 -9.41 2.99 -8.46
N GLN A 145 -9.73 2.20 -9.51
CA GLN A 145 -10.69 2.58 -10.54
C GLN A 145 -12.08 2.86 -9.95
N GLN A 146 -12.57 1.97 -9.09
CA GLN A 146 -13.84 2.16 -8.40
C GLN A 146 -13.84 3.43 -7.53
N HIS A 147 -12.74 3.69 -6.81
CA HIS A 147 -12.62 4.93 -6.03
C HIS A 147 -12.60 6.17 -6.92
N HIS A 148 -11.87 6.15 -8.04
CA HIS A 148 -11.80 7.26 -8.99
C HIS A 148 -13.17 7.58 -9.56
N GLN A 149 -13.90 6.57 -10.03
CA GLN A 149 -15.25 6.72 -10.55
C GLN A 149 -16.20 7.28 -9.48
N TRP A 150 -16.14 6.74 -8.26
CA TRP A 150 -16.96 7.23 -7.16
C TRP A 150 -16.66 8.70 -6.82
N TYR A 151 -15.40 9.14 -6.86
CA TYR A 151 -15.04 10.54 -6.63
C TYR A 151 -15.56 11.47 -7.72
N LEU A 152 -15.50 11.05 -9.00
CA LEU A 152 -16.05 11.81 -10.12
C LEU A 152 -17.58 11.97 -10.04
N GLU A 153 -18.28 10.93 -9.62
CA GLU A 153 -19.74 10.95 -9.44
C GLU A 153 -20.16 11.75 -8.19
N LYS A 154 -19.35 11.70 -7.14
CA LYS A 154 -19.71 12.30 -5.84
C LYS A 154 -19.42 13.79 -5.75
N PHE A 155 -18.36 14.27 -6.42
CA PHE A 155 -17.90 15.65 -6.31
C PHE A 155 -17.80 16.29 -7.69
N GLU A 156 -18.60 17.34 -7.92
CA GLU A 156 -18.54 18.13 -9.16
C GLU A 156 -17.19 18.85 -9.31
N ASP A 157 -16.60 19.31 -8.20
CA ASP A 157 -15.29 19.98 -8.14
C ASP A 157 -14.09 19.00 -8.15
N TYR A 158 -14.30 17.72 -8.46
CA TYR A 158 -13.21 16.76 -8.49
C TYR A 158 -12.20 17.08 -9.62
N PRO A 159 -10.89 17.11 -9.33
CA PRO A 159 -9.91 17.44 -10.37
C PRO A 159 -9.80 16.34 -11.43
N LYS A 160 -10.37 16.58 -12.62
CA LYS A 160 -10.44 15.62 -13.73
C LYS A 160 -9.07 15.25 -14.33
N PHE A 161 -8.03 16.01 -14.03
CA PHE A 161 -6.67 15.71 -14.48
C PHE A 161 -6.00 14.61 -13.65
N ARG A 162 -6.52 14.30 -12.45
CA ARG A 162 -5.97 13.23 -11.61
C ARG A 162 -6.09 11.89 -12.32
N LYS A 163 -5.03 11.11 -12.21
CA LYS A 163 -4.98 9.73 -12.66
C LYS A 163 -5.44 8.79 -11.55
N ILE A 164 -5.66 7.53 -11.86
CA ILE A 164 -6.24 6.55 -10.95
C ILE A 164 -5.20 6.11 -9.92
N ILE A 165 -4.04 5.63 -10.38
CA ILE A 165 -2.99 5.07 -9.52
C ILE A 165 -1.56 5.36 -10.01
N ILE A 166 -1.28 5.37 -11.31
CA ILE A 166 0.04 5.66 -11.88
C ILE A 166 0.08 7.13 -12.32
N PRO A 167 0.93 7.98 -11.72
CA PRO A 167 1.04 9.37 -12.11
C PRO A 167 1.27 9.51 -13.63
N PHE A 168 0.54 10.42 -14.25
CA PHE A 168 0.63 10.78 -15.68
C PHE A 168 0.24 9.70 -16.70
N LEU A 169 0.12 8.43 -16.29
CA LEU A 169 -0.22 7.32 -17.19
C LEU A 169 -1.64 6.82 -16.97
N PHE A 170 -1.96 6.37 -15.75
CA PHE A 170 -3.17 5.61 -15.49
C PHE A 170 -3.85 6.00 -14.19
#